data_AF-A0A4R6GWI2-F1
#
_entry.id   AF-A0A4R6GWI2-F1
#
_cell.length_a   1.000
_cell.length_b   1.000
_cell.length_c   1.000
_cell.angle_alpha   90.00
_cell.angle_beta   90.00
_cell.angle_gamma   90.00
#
_symmetry.space_group_name_H-M   'P 1'
#
loop_
_entity.id
_entity.type
_entity.pdbx_description
1 polymer ?
#
loop_
_entity_poly.entity_id
_entity_poly.type
_entity_poly.pdbx_seq_one_letter_code
_entity_poly.pdbx_strand_id
1 'polypeptide(L)'
;MKALSKIPLILLCLAMFMVSCDKEEDFIEPEKSYKLAEVRWTLAEGDGEETFTVEVPEKQYLNESAQDMLISFNPLDEIPGKSEFFTSNSTLFSQLNQQEDSISIPTMTEILSDGYGYLSGGPQVPFQLGEYTFDLNTSIQNSTELTPHTKMTYSAKVYLKKITASYIARFVEEGTHNYQEIEGKWTGTFFKSIDSNTVWEEIK
;
A
#
# COMPACT_ATOMS: atom_id res chain seq x y z
N MET A 1 8.94 21.10 78.52
CA MET A 1 9.25 20.60 79.88
C MET A 1 8.19 19.55 80.24
N LYS A 2 8.62 18.28 80.33
CA LYS A 2 7.97 17.07 80.88
C LYS A 2 6.56 16.64 80.40
N ALA A 3 6.53 15.39 79.93
CA ALA A 3 5.39 14.55 79.59
C ALA A 3 4.60 14.06 80.82
N LEU A 4 3.36 13.61 80.59
CA LEU A 4 2.56 12.61 81.35
C LEU A 4 1.27 12.34 80.55
N SER A 5 1.18 11.32 79.69
CA SER A 5 0.80 9.92 79.98
C SER A 5 -0.37 9.78 80.95
N LYS A 6 -1.55 9.33 80.47
CA LYS A 6 -2.39 8.23 81.03
C LYS A 6 -3.41 7.74 79.96
N ILE A 7 -3.37 6.44 79.63
CA ILE A 7 -4.42 5.68 78.92
C ILE A 7 -5.28 4.98 79.99
N PRO A 8 -6.58 4.73 79.76
CA PRO A 8 -7.00 3.32 79.72
C PRO A 8 -7.99 2.96 78.60
N LEU A 9 -7.92 1.67 78.29
CA LEU A 9 -8.56 0.83 77.28
C LEU A 9 -9.89 0.24 77.79
N ILE A 10 -11.00 0.32 77.02
CA ILE A 10 -12.15 -0.63 77.01
C ILE A 10 -12.77 -0.58 75.59
N LEU A 11 -12.45 -1.48 74.66
CA LEU A 11 -12.96 -2.84 74.37
C LEU A 11 -14.43 -2.96 73.92
N LEU A 12 -14.56 -3.29 72.62
CA LEU A 12 -15.42 -4.33 72.02
C LEU A 12 -16.96 -4.12 71.95
N CYS A 13 -17.47 -4.00 70.71
CA CYS A 13 -18.58 -4.84 70.23
C CYS A 13 -18.50 -5.01 68.70
N LEU A 14 -18.19 -6.24 68.31
CA LEU A 14 -18.41 -6.84 66.99
C LEU A 14 -19.87 -6.64 66.54
N ALA A 15 -20.10 -6.30 65.28
CA ALA A 15 -20.75 -7.19 64.30
C ALA A 15 -21.37 -6.42 63.13
N MET A 16 -20.90 -6.79 61.94
CA MET A 16 -21.70 -7.05 60.73
C MET A 16 -22.63 -5.94 60.24
N PHE A 17 -22.16 -5.14 59.29
CA PHE A 17 -22.79 -5.08 57.97
C PHE A 17 -21.68 -4.89 56.93
N MET A 18 -21.22 -6.01 56.38
CA MET A 18 -20.65 -6.03 55.03
C MET A 18 -21.77 -5.57 54.10
N VAL A 19 -21.83 -4.28 53.78
CA VAL A 19 -22.48 -3.88 52.54
C VAL A 19 -21.44 -4.15 51.46
N SER A 20 -21.46 -5.38 50.95
CA SER A 20 -20.96 -5.65 49.62
C SER A 20 -21.77 -4.77 48.68
N CYS A 21 -21.19 -3.66 48.25
CA CYS A 21 -21.57 -3.06 46.98
C CYS A 21 -20.61 -3.67 45.97
N ASP A 22 -20.92 -4.89 45.53
CA ASP A 22 -20.47 -5.41 44.25
C ASP A 22 -21.12 -4.52 43.18
N LYS A 23 -20.50 -3.37 42.95
CA LYS A 23 -20.49 -2.79 41.63
C LYS A 23 -19.11 -3.11 41.11
N GLU A 24 -19.03 -4.19 40.35
CA GLU A 24 -18.02 -4.27 39.30
C GLU A 24 -18.27 -3.03 38.44
N GLU A 25 -17.58 -1.93 38.75
CA GLU A 25 -17.33 -0.91 37.75
C GLU A 25 -16.56 -1.66 36.67
N ASP A 26 -17.25 -1.98 35.57
CA ASP A 26 -16.61 -2.47 34.36
C ASP A 26 -15.45 -1.52 34.08
N PHE A 27 -14.23 -1.94 34.43
CA PHE A 27 -13.03 -1.21 34.10
C PHE A 27 -12.89 -1.37 32.60
N ILE A 28 -13.49 -0.44 31.86
CA ILE A 28 -13.32 -0.35 30.42
C ILE A 28 -11.86 0.05 30.23
N GLU A 29 -11.00 -0.92 29.89
CA GLU A 29 -9.66 -0.61 29.45
C GLU A 29 -9.77 0.41 28.31
N PRO A 30 -9.04 1.53 28.37
CA PRO A 30 -9.09 2.50 27.29
C PRO A 30 -8.71 1.80 25.99
N GLU A 31 -9.51 2.02 24.95
CA GLU A 31 -9.27 1.43 23.64
C GLU A 31 -7.88 1.86 23.16
N LYS A 32 -7.02 0.86 22.91
CA LYS A 32 -5.65 1.13 22.47
C LYS A 32 -5.69 1.67 21.05
N SER A 33 -5.13 2.86 20.86
CA SER A 33 -4.91 3.42 19.53
C SER A 33 -3.47 3.18 19.10
N TYR A 34 -3.29 2.89 17.81
CA TYR A 34 -2.00 2.62 17.21
C TYR A 34 -1.79 3.50 15.99
N LYS A 35 -0.53 3.87 15.75
CA LYS A 35 -0.11 4.59 14.54
C LYS A 35 1.00 3.83 13.83
N LEU A 36 0.95 3.80 12.50
CA LEU A 36 2.03 3.27 11.71
C LEU A 36 3.27 4.15 11.91
N ALA A 37 4.35 3.56 12.42
CA ALA A 37 5.60 4.26 12.65
C ALA A 37 6.57 4.08 11.48
N GLU A 38 6.68 2.85 10.97
CA GLU A 38 7.61 2.52 9.89
C GLU A 38 7.20 1.26 9.15
N VAL A 39 7.63 1.18 7.89
CA VAL A 39 7.63 -0.05 7.09
C VAL A 39 9.03 -0.32 6.60
N ARG A 40 9.51 -1.54 6.83
CA ARG A 40 10.82 -2.03 6.42
C ARG A 40 10.64 -3.15 5.41
N TRP A 41 11.55 -3.23 4.46
CA TRP A 41 11.46 -4.10 3.29
C TRP A 41 12.67 -5.01 3.17
N THR A 42 12.48 -6.21 2.64
CA THR A 42 13.56 -7.16 2.36
C THR A 42 13.23 -8.03 1.13
N LEU A 43 14.27 -8.62 0.52
CA LEU A 43 14.13 -9.74 -0.40
C LEU A 43 14.34 -11.05 0.38
N ALA A 44 13.24 -11.64 0.85
CA ALA A 44 13.28 -12.96 1.46
C ALA A 44 13.32 -14.06 0.39
N GLU A 45 13.49 -15.32 0.81
CA GLU A 45 13.41 -16.46 -0.11
C GLU A 45 12.06 -16.46 -0.87
N GLY A 46 12.13 -16.59 -2.19
CA GLY A 46 10.98 -16.54 -3.09
C GLY A 46 10.54 -15.13 -3.52
N ASP A 47 11.16 -14.08 -2.99
CA ASP A 47 10.97 -12.71 -3.49
C ASP A 47 11.82 -12.45 -4.74
N GLY A 48 11.46 -11.42 -5.50
CA GLY A 48 12.19 -11.10 -6.73
C GLY A 48 11.37 -10.32 -7.75
N GLU A 49 11.85 -10.33 -8.99
CA GLU A 49 11.22 -9.70 -10.14
C GLU A 49 10.83 -10.74 -11.19
N GLU A 50 9.62 -10.60 -11.74
CA GLU A 50 9.14 -11.35 -12.90
C GLU A 50 8.72 -10.36 -13.99
N THR A 51 8.88 -10.73 -15.25
CA THR A 51 8.40 -9.93 -16.39
C THR A 51 7.27 -10.67 -17.10
N PHE A 52 6.23 -9.93 -17.46
CA PHE A 52 5.10 -10.45 -18.24
C PHE A 52 4.64 -9.41 -19.26
N THR A 53 3.80 -9.85 -20.20
CA THR A 53 3.35 -8.99 -21.31
C THR A 53 1.83 -8.82 -21.28
N VAL A 54 1.37 -7.62 -21.60
CA VAL A 54 -0.03 -7.28 -21.88
C VAL A 54 -0.13 -6.79 -23.32
N GLU A 55 -1.06 -7.36 -24.08
CA GLU A 55 -1.36 -6.90 -25.44
C GLU A 55 -2.26 -5.65 -25.36
N VAL A 56 -1.86 -4.58 -26.03
CA VAL A 56 -2.71 -3.40 -26.21
C VAL A 56 -3.69 -3.71 -27.35
N PRO A 57 -5.01 -3.58 -27.14
CA PRO A 57 -5.99 -3.76 -28.20
C PRO A 57 -5.65 -2.90 -29.42
N GLU A 58 -5.86 -3.44 -30.62
CA GLU A 58 -5.62 -2.72 -31.85
C GLU A 58 -6.47 -1.43 -31.90
N LYS A 59 -5.83 -0.29 -32.19
CA LYS A 59 -6.49 1.00 -32.37
C LYS A 59 -6.37 1.42 -33.82
N GLN A 60 -7.51 1.78 -34.42
CA GLN A 60 -7.57 2.25 -35.79
C GLN A 60 -7.88 3.74 -35.82
N TYR A 61 -7.15 4.46 -36.64
CA TYR A 61 -7.30 5.89 -36.88
C TYR A 61 -7.53 6.10 -38.37
N LEU A 62 -8.55 6.87 -38.72
CA LEU A 62 -9.00 7.04 -40.09
C LEU A 62 -9.04 8.52 -40.44
N ASN A 63 -8.39 8.90 -41.54
CA ASN A 63 -8.52 10.22 -42.13
C ASN A 63 -9.21 10.10 -43.48
N GLU A 64 -10.52 10.36 -43.52
CA GLU A 64 -11.31 10.39 -44.76
C GLU A 64 -11.31 11.77 -45.44
N SER A 65 -10.65 12.75 -44.82
CA SER A 65 -10.66 14.14 -45.29
C SER A 65 -9.58 14.40 -46.34
N ALA A 66 -9.66 15.58 -46.97
CA ALA A 66 -8.65 16.06 -47.91
C ALA A 66 -7.50 16.84 -47.21
N GLN A 67 -7.48 16.89 -45.88
CA GLN A 67 -6.45 17.58 -45.09
C GLN A 67 -5.75 16.60 -44.15
N ASP A 68 -4.52 16.93 -43.74
CA ASP A 68 -3.80 16.15 -42.74
C ASP A 68 -4.53 16.20 -41.37
N MET A 69 -4.45 15.11 -40.62
CA MET A 69 -5.07 14.96 -39.31
C MET A 69 -4.02 14.58 -38.26
N LEU A 70 -3.82 15.44 -37.26
CA LEU A 70 -2.97 15.11 -36.13
C LEU A 70 -3.70 14.15 -35.17
N ILE A 71 -3.06 13.02 -34.86
CA ILE A 71 -3.52 12.13 -33.80
C ILE A 71 -2.54 12.15 -32.64
N SER A 72 -3.07 11.95 -31.43
CA SER A 72 -2.30 11.79 -30.21
C SER A 72 -2.92 10.67 -29.38
N PHE A 73 -2.10 9.76 -28.88
CA PHE A 73 -2.55 8.66 -28.04
C PHE A 73 -1.45 8.21 -27.09
N ASN A 74 -1.84 7.63 -25.96
CA ASN A 74 -0.92 6.99 -25.02
C ASN A 74 -1.28 5.50 -24.90
N PRO A 75 -0.37 4.59 -25.27
CA PRO A 75 -0.64 3.16 -25.22
C PRO A 75 -0.72 2.59 -23.79
N LEU A 76 -0.36 3.37 -22.78
CA LEU A 76 -0.42 2.98 -21.37
C LEU A 76 -1.69 3.46 -20.63
N ASP A 77 -2.57 4.24 -21.28
CA ASP A 77 -3.75 4.84 -20.61
C ASP A 77 -4.68 3.80 -19.97
N GLU A 78 -4.73 2.58 -20.51
CA GLU A 78 -5.61 1.49 -20.05
C GLU A 78 -4.86 0.42 -19.24
N ILE A 79 -3.57 0.62 -18.95
CA ILE A 79 -2.72 -0.35 -18.25
C ILE A 79 -2.30 0.26 -16.91
N PRO A 80 -2.98 -0.09 -15.81
CA PRO A 80 -2.65 0.45 -14.50
C PRO A 80 -1.43 -0.25 -13.89
N GLY A 81 -0.70 0.48 -13.06
CA GLY A 81 0.15 -0.09 -12.03
C GLY A 81 -0.70 -0.74 -10.94
N LYS A 82 -0.11 -1.71 -10.23
CA LYS A 82 -0.78 -2.43 -9.16
C LYS A 82 0.11 -2.50 -7.93
N SER A 83 -0.48 -2.43 -6.76
CA SER A 83 0.15 -2.64 -5.46
C SER A 83 -0.78 -3.49 -4.61
N GLU A 84 -0.28 -4.57 -4.02
CA GLU A 84 -1.11 -5.47 -3.20
C GLU A 84 -0.34 -5.92 -1.97
N PHE A 85 -0.92 -5.72 -0.79
CA PHE A 85 -0.36 -6.16 0.48
C PHE A 85 -1.09 -7.39 1.01
N PHE A 86 -0.29 -8.33 1.51
CA PHE A 86 -0.73 -9.58 2.10
C PHE A 86 -0.12 -9.74 3.49
N THR A 87 -0.87 -10.32 4.41
CA THR A 87 -0.38 -10.80 5.70
C THR A 87 -1.19 -12.02 6.13
N SER A 88 -0.58 -12.91 6.90
CA SER A 88 -1.27 -14.06 7.49
C SER A 88 -2.18 -13.66 8.67
N ASN A 89 -1.97 -12.47 9.25
CA ASN A 89 -2.72 -11.98 10.40
C ASN A 89 -3.56 -10.74 10.05
N SER A 90 -4.55 -10.93 9.16
CA SER A 90 -5.44 -9.85 8.72
C SER A 90 -6.27 -9.26 9.87
N THR A 91 -6.63 -10.07 10.88
CA THR A 91 -7.34 -9.58 12.07
C THR A 91 -6.50 -8.57 12.85
N LEU A 92 -5.22 -8.87 13.10
CA LEU A 92 -4.34 -7.91 13.76
C LEU A 92 -4.11 -6.68 12.89
N PHE A 93 -3.96 -6.85 11.57
CA PHE A 93 -3.84 -5.72 10.65
C PHE A 93 -5.01 -4.75 10.78
N SER A 94 -6.25 -5.24 10.74
CA SER A 94 -7.43 -4.39 10.88
C SER A 94 -7.53 -3.71 12.25
N GLN A 95 -6.98 -4.32 13.31
CA GLN A 95 -6.95 -3.72 14.65
C GLN A 95 -5.91 -2.59 14.76
N LEU A 96 -4.75 -2.74 14.12
CA LEU A 96 -3.64 -1.80 14.20
C LEU A 96 -3.75 -0.66 13.17
N ASN A 97 -4.16 -0.97 11.94
CA ASN A 97 -4.22 -0.03 10.82
C ASN A 97 -5.57 0.72 10.80
N GLN A 98 -5.85 1.46 11.88
CA GLN A 98 -7.11 2.19 12.07
C GLN A 98 -7.24 3.43 11.18
N GLN A 99 -6.10 3.95 10.71
CA GLN A 99 -6.02 5.06 9.76
C GLN A 99 -5.26 4.60 8.52
N GLU A 100 -5.74 5.00 7.34
CA GLU A 100 -5.05 4.74 6.08
C GLU A 100 -3.81 5.64 5.97
N ASP A 101 -2.64 5.07 6.22
CA ASP A 101 -1.35 5.70 5.96
C ASP A 101 -0.89 5.43 4.52
N SER A 102 -0.19 6.39 3.93
CA SER A 102 0.43 6.23 2.60
C SER A 102 1.92 5.91 2.77
N ILE A 103 2.39 4.83 2.17
CA ILE A 103 3.78 4.36 2.32
C ILE A 103 4.49 4.25 0.99
N SER A 104 5.81 4.44 1.02
CA SER A 104 6.67 4.20 -0.14
C SER A 104 6.82 2.71 -0.42
N ILE A 105 6.70 2.35 -1.69
CA ILE A 105 6.83 0.97 -2.18
C ILE A 105 8.10 0.74 -3.01
N PRO A 106 8.67 -0.48 -3.00
CA PRO A 106 9.81 -0.81 -3.84
C PRO A 106 9.46 -0.70 -5.33
N THR A 107 10.31 -0.06 -6.13
CA THR A 107 10.13 0.04 -7.59
C THR A 107 11.14 -0.79 -8.39
N MET A 108 12.13 -1.36 -7.72
CA MET A 108 13.15 -2.23 -8.28
C MET A 108 13.68 -3.15 -7.16
N THR A 109 14.25 -4.29 -7.49
CA THR A 109 14.77 -5.23 -6.47
C THR A 109 16.15 -4.81 -5.98
N GLU A 110 16.90 -4.05 -6.77
CA GLU A 110 18.26 -3.60 -6.48
C GLU A 110 18.35 -2.59 -5.33
N ILE A 111 17.23 -1.96 -4.95
CA ILE A 111 17.14 -1.08 -3.77
C ILE A 111 16.81 -1.84 -2.49
N LEU A 112 16.60 -3.16 -2.59
CA LEU A 112 16.34 -4.04 -1.47
C LEU A 112 17.58 -4.90 -1.17
N SER A 113 17.70 -5.31 0.07
CA SER A 113 18.74 -6.23 0.54
C SER A 113 18.10 -7.47 1.16
N ASP A 114 18.92 -8.48 1.45
CA ASP A 114 18.51 -9.66 2.23
C ASP A 114 18.10 -9.29 3.67
N GLY A 115 18.57 -8.13 4.17
CA GLY A 115 18.15 -7.54 5.43
C GLY A 115 17.02 -6.53 5.29
N TYR A 116 16.28 -6.32 6.37
CA TYR A 116 15.22 -5.30 6.43
C TYR A 116 15.80 -3.88 6.38
N GLY A 117 15.42 -3.12 5.35
CA GLY A 117 15.82 -1.73 5.12
C GLY A 117 14.63 -0.79 4.96
N TYR A 118 14.89 0.51 5.11
CA TYR A 118 13.91 1.56 4.86
C TYR A 118 14.01 2.05 3.43
N LEU A 119 12.87 2.47 2.87
CA LEU A 119 12.84 3.21 1.62
C LEU A 119 12.72 4.71 1.90
N SER A 120 13.58 5.50 1.26
CA SER A 120 13.47 6.96 1.26
C SER A 120 12.91 7.43 -0.08
N GLY A 121 11.59 7.57 -0.16
CA GLY A 121 10.89 8.08 -1.35
C GLY A 121 10.45 7.00 -2.34
N GLY A 122 10.03 7.46 -3.53
CA GLY A 122 9.37 6.62 -4.52
C GLY A 122 7.84 6.80 -4.52
N PRO A 123 7.10 6.04 -5.36
CA PRO A 123 5.65 6.04 -5.37
C PRO A 123 5.11 5.72 -3.98
N GLN A 124 4.06 6.42 -3.60
CA GLN A 124 3.35 6.17 -2.35
C GLN A 124 1.97 5.62 -2.65
N VAL A 125 1.56 4.61 -1.89
CA VAL A 125 0.26 3.94 -2.01
C VAL A 125 -0.35 3.77 -0.62
N PRO A 126 -1.68 3.67 -0.52
CA PRO A 126 -2.34 3.34 0.75
C PRO A 126 -1.82 2.00 1.29
N PHE A 127 -1.46 1.98 2.57
CA PHE A 127 -1.11 0.76 3.28
C PHE A 127 -2.40 0.06 3.73
N GLN A 128 -2.95 -0.74 2.84
CA GLN A 128 -4.17 -1.51 3.04
C GLN A 128 -4.02 -2.90 2.44
N LEU A 129 -4.74 -3.89 2.99
CA LEU A 129 -4.76 -5.23 2.41
C LEU A 129 -5.57 -5.24 1.10
N GLY A 130 -5.13 -6.08 0.15
CA GLY A 130 -5.76 -6.22 -1.15
C GLY A 130 -5.19 -5.28 -2.22
N GLU A 131 -5.74 -5.38 -3.43
CA GLU A 131 -5.22 -4.68 -4.62
C GLU A 131 -5.56 -3.18 -4.58
N TYR A 132 -4.56 -2.37 -4.88
CA TYR A 132 -4.66 -0.95 -5.17
C TYR A 132 -4.08 -0.69 -6.56
N THR A 133 -4.81 0.05 -7.40
CA THR A 133 -4.36 0.45 -8.73
C THR A 133 -3.91 1.90 -8.73
N PHE A 134 -2.89 2.21 -9.52
CA PHE A 134 -2.36 3.56 -9.69
C PHE A 134 -1.88 3.77 -11.12
N ASP A 135 -1.79 5.02 -11.55
CA ASP A 135 -1.24 5.35 -12.86
C ASP A 135 0.24 5.01 -12.93
N LEU A 136 0.66 4.31 -13.97
CA LEU A 136 2.07 4.08 -14.21
C LEU A 136 2.76 5.45 -14.31
N ASN A 137 3.81 5.68 -13.51
CA ASN A 137 4.57 6.94 -13.48
C ASN A 137 5.42 7.16 -14.75
N THR A 138 4.93 6.67 -15.89
CA THR A 138 5.50 6.77 -17.23
C THR A 138 4.34 7.07 -18.17
N SER A 139 4.36 8.26 -18.77
CA SER A 139 3.47 8.60 -19.86
C SER A 139 4.25 8.50 -21.18
N ILE A 140 3.73 7.72 -22.12
CA ILE A 140 4.26 7.63 -23.48
C ILE A 140 3.23 8.33 -24.36
N GLN A 141 3.42 9.62 -24.63
CA GLN A 141 2.56 10.33 -25.57
C GLN A 141 3.12 10.17 -26.98
N ASN A 142 2.41 9.42 -27.81
CA ASN A 142 2.70 9.31 -29.24
C ASN A 142 1.83 10.31 -30.00
N SER A 143 2.42 11.00 -30.96
CA SER A 143 1.69 11.83 -31.91
C SER A 143 2.22 11.63 -33.31
N THR A 144 1.32 11.59 -34.28
CA THR A 144 1.65 11.45 -35.69
C THR A 144 0.59 12.12 -36.55
N GLU A 145 0.97 12.49 -37.76
CA GLU A 145 0.10 13.12 -38.74
C GLU A 145 -0.41 12.06 -39.73
N LEU A 146 -1.72 11.91 -39.83
CA LEU A 146 -2.38 11.05 -40.82
C LEU A 146 -2.66 11.89 -42.05
N THR A 147 -2.09 11.49 -43.19
CA THR A 147 -2.36 12.14 -44.47
C THR A 147 -3.79 11.87 -44.95
N PRO A 148 -4.33 12.71 -45.87
CA PRO A 148 -5.62 12.49 -46.50
C PRO A 148 -5.83 11.07 -46.99
N HIS A 149 -7.05 10.57 -46.81
CA HIS A 149 -7.47 9.26 -47.30
C HIS A 149 -6.55 8.11 -46.84
N THR A 150 -6.15 8.12 -45.56
CA THR A 150 -5.38 7.02 -44.97
C THR A 150 -6.03 6.43 -43.72
N LYS A 151 -5.71 5.17 -43.47
CA LYS A 151 -5.98 4.46 -42.23
C LYS A 151 -4.65 4.06 -41.60
N MET A 152 -4.52 4.35 -40.32
CA MET A 152 -3.41 3.88 -39.49
C MET A 152 -3.95 2.85 -38.48
N THR A 153 -3.32 1.69 -38.44
CA THR A 153 -3.59 0.65 -37.45
C THR A 153 -2.42 0.55 -36.48
N TYR A 154 -2.67 0.78 -35.20
CA TYR A 154 -1.69 0.67 -34.11
C TYR A 154 -1.94 -0.57 -33.27
N SER A 155 -0.89 -1.32 -32.97
CA SER A 155 -0.90 -2.41 -31.99
C SER A 155 0.39 -2.41 -31.18
N ALA A 156 0.36 -2.92 -29.95
CA ALA A 156 1.55 -2.97 -29.12
C ALA A 156 1.52 -4.09 -28.08
N LYS A 157 2.72 -4.50 -27.67
CA LYS A 157 2.99 -5.38 -26.53
C LYS A 157 3.67 -4.57 -25.45
N VAL A 158 3.02 -4.45 -24.30
CA VAL A 158 3.57 -3.77 -23.14
C VAL A 158 4.17 -4.81 -22.21
N TYR A 159 5.45 -4.64 -21.91
CA TYR A 159 6.17 -5.45 -20.95
C TYR A 159 6.08 -4.77 -19.59
N LEU A 160 5.53 -5.51 -18.63
CA LEU A 160 5.41 -5.11 -17.24
C LEU A 160 6.35 -5.95 -16.39
N LYS A 161 6.83 -5.35 -15.30
CA LYS A 161 7.55 -6.07 -14.26
C LYS A 161 6.68 -6.18 -13.02
N LYS A 162 6.64 -7.37 -12.43
CA LYS A 162 6.07 -7.66 -11.12
C LYS A 162 7.21 -7.81 -10.14
N ILE A 163 7.19 -7.03 -9.07
CA ILE A 163 8.11 -7.15 -7.94
C ILE A 163 7.36 -7.79 -6.80
N THR A 164 7.96 -8.79 -6.17
CA THR A 164 7.51 -9.38 -4.91
C THR A 164 8.54 -9.09 -3.84
N ALA A 165 8.11 -8.59 -2.68
CA ALA A 165 8.99 -8.31 -1.54
C ALA A 165 8.29 -8.64 -0.21
N SER A 166 9.08 -8.94 0.81
CA SER A 166 8.62 -9.05 2.19
C SER A 166 8.69 -7.70 2.89
N TYR A 167 7.75 -7.45 3.81
CA TYR A 167 7.77 -6.27 4.66
C TYR A 167 7.53 -6.59 6.13
N ILE A 168 7.99 -5.68 7.00
CA ILE A 168 7.56 -5.56 8.39
C ILE A 168 7.03 -4.15 8.60
N ALA A 169 5.78 -4.04 9.05
CA ALA A 169 5.18 -2.79 9.47
C ALA A 169 5.14 -2.73 11.00
N ARG A 170 5.68 -1.66 11.59
CA ARG A 170 5.63 -1.41 13.03
C ARG A 170 4.59 -0.35 13.36
N PHE A 171 3.71 -0.70 14.29
CA PHE A 171 2.69 0.18 14.85
C PHE A 171 3.03 0.50 16.30
N VAL A 172 2.99 1.76 16.68
CA VAL A 172 3.27 2.23 18.05
C VAL A 172 1.95 2.60 18.73
N GLU A 173 1.75 2.10 19.95
CA GLU A 173 0.60 2.46 20.79
C GLU A 173 0.71 3.93 21.22
N GLU A 174 -0.36 4.70 21.02
CA GLU A 174 -0.37 6.12 21.36
C GLU A 174 -0.19 6.35 22.87
N GLY A 175 0.70 7.28 23.21
CA GLY A 175 0.96 7.63 24.61
C GLY A 175 1.83 6.62 25.37
N THR A 176 2.32 5.57 24.72
CA THR A 176 3.25 4.60 25.31
C THR A 176 4.49 4.39 24.43
N HIS A 177 5.39 3.48 24.84
CA HIS A 177 6.51 3.01 24.02
C HIS A 177 6.28 1.57 23.51
N ASN A 178 5.06 1.05 23.69
CA ASN A 178 4.72 -0.29 23.23
C ASN A 178 4.51 -0.26 21.71
N TYR A 179 4.88 -1.35 21.06
CA TYR A 179 4.69 -1.50 19.63
C TYR A 179 4.26 -2.93 19.29
N GLN A 180 3.63 -3.05 18.13
CA GLN A 180 3.33 -4.33 17.50
C GLN A 180 3.87 -4.32 16.07
N GLU A 181 4.23 -5.50 15.57
CA GLU A 181 4.73 -5.66 14.21
C GLU A 181 3.84 -6.61 13.41
N ILE A 182 3.64 -6.29 12.15
CA ILE A 182 2.99 -7.15 11.16
C ILE A 182 4.01 -7.46 10.09
N GLU A 183 4.19 -8.76 9.86
CA GLU A 183 4.95 -9.27 8.74
C GLU A 183 4.01 -9.59 7.58
N GLY A 184 4.51 -9.42 6.36
CA GLY A 184 3.72 -9.70 5.18
C GLY A 184 4.52 -9.74 3.89
N LYS A 185 3.79 -10.01 2.82
CA LYS A 185 4.28 -9.98 1.44
C LYS A 185 3.59 -8.84 0.70
N TRP A 186 4.28 -8.28 -0.25
CA TRP A 186 3.74 -7.24 -1.12
C TRP A 186 4.10 -7.56 -2.55
N THR A 187 3.20 -7.23 -3.48
CA THR A 187 3.50 -7.25 -4.91
C THR A 187 3.20 -5.92 -5.57
N GLY A 188 4.09 -5.49 -6.46
CA GLY A 188 3.94 -4.28 -7.26
C GLY A 188 4.10 -4.56 -8.75
N THR A 189 3.28 -3.94 -9.59
CA THR A 189 3.38 -4.02 -11.05
C THR A 189 3.74 -2.66 -11.63
N PHE A 190 4.78 -2.63 -12.47
CA PHE A 190 5.31 -1.41 -13.08
C PHE A 190 5.60 -1.58 -14.57
N PHE A 191 5.64 -0.47 -15.29
CA PHE A 191 6.08 -0.42 -16.68
C PHE A 191 7.57 -0.81 -16.80
N LYS A 192 7.91 -1.59 -17.84
CA LYS A 192 9.29 -1.92 -18.19
C LYS A 192 9.65 -1.42 -19.58
N SER A 193 8.89 -1.82 -20.60
CA SER A 193 9.12 -1.42 -21.99
C SER A 193 7.87 -1.64 -22.84
N ILE A 194 7.88 -1.11 -24.07
CA ILE A 194 6.82 -1.32 -25.05
C ILE A 194 7.45 -1.69 -26.39
N ASP A 195 6.84 -2.64 -27.08
CA ASP A 195 7.10 -2.94 -28.50
C ASP A 195 5.83 -2.63 -29.29
N SER A 196 5.91 -1.72 -30.24
CA SER A 196 4.76 -1.19 -30.97
C SER A 196 4.92 -1.35 -32.46
N ASN A 197 3.82 -1.69 -33.13
CA ASN A 197 3.74 -1.77 -34.57
C ASN A 197 2.69 -0.79 -35.10
N THR A 198 2.94 -0.26 -36.30
CA THR A 198 2.00 0.61 -36.98
C THR A 198 1.94 0.24 -38.46
N VAL A 199 0.73 0.02 -38.96
CA VAL A 199 0.45 -0.31 -40.36
C VAL A 199 -0.34 0.83 -40.98
N TRP A 200 0.03 1.21 -42.20
CA TRP A 200 -0.56 2.31 -42.94
C TRP A 200 -1.20 1.80 -44.22
N GLU A 201 -2.42 2.24 -44.49
CA GLU A 201 -3.18 1.86 -45.68
C GLU A 201 -3.83 3.10 -46.31
N GLU A 202 -3.80 3.20 -47.62
CA GLU A 202 -4.63 4.17 -48.36
C GLU A 202 -6.08 3.66 -48.41
N ILE A 203 -7.04 4.54 -48.13
CA ILE A 203 -8.46 4.28 -48.27
C ILE A 203 -8.98 5.01 -49.52
N LYS A 204 -9.86 4.35 -50.28
CA LYS A 204 -10.43 4.89 -51.51
C LYS A 204 -11.74 5.62 -51.27
#